data_AF-A0A1F7Q3A5-F1
#
_entry.id   AF-A0A1F7Q3A5-F1
#
_cell.length_a   1.000
_cell.length_b   1.000
_cell.length_c   1.000
_cell.angle_alpha   90.00
_cell.angle_beta   90.00
_cell.angle_gamma   90.00
#
_symmetry.space_group_name_H-M   'P 1'
#
loop_
_entity.id
_entity.type
_entity.pdbx_description
1 polymer ?
#
loop_
_entity_poly.entity_id
_entity_poly.type
_entity_poly.pdbx_seq_one_letter_code
_entity_poly.pdbx_strand_id
1 'polypeptide(L)'
;MRPRQITPLRKVKEEDMTYAATMQSSTVTAEYNGWCNRETWVVNLWLTNEECYYHELCSIIKNFDTTDEQAEEIEQYVRFIADSEQIGIAGDLLATSLGRVSWHEIAVCNQ
;
A
#
# COMPACT_ATOMS: atom_id res chain seq x y z
N MET A 1 18.27 59.40 -28.95
CA MET A 1 19.14 58.20 -28.90
C MET A 1 20.09 58.34 -27.73
N ARG A 2 20.08 57.42 -26.75
CA ARG A 2 21.06 57.38 -25.64
C ARG A 2 22.00 56.18 -25.86
N PRO A 3 23.33 56.33 -25.80
CA PRO A 3 24.25 55.21 -25.97
C PRO A 3 24.16 54.24 -24.79
N ARG A 4 24.06 52.93 -25.06
CA ARG A 4 24.12 51.87 -24.05
C ARG A 4 25.56 51.73 -23.55
N GLN A 5 25.75 51.79 -22.23
CA GLN A 5 27.01 51.40 -21.59
C GLN A 5 27.12 49.87 -21.56
N ILE A 6 28.28 49.35 -21.94
CA ILE A 6 28.60 47.91 -21.95
C ILE A 6 29.31 47.59 -20.63
N THR A 7 28.66 46.79 -19.78
CA THR A 7 29.28 46.29 -18.53
C THR A 7 29.93 44.92 -18.79
N PRO A 8 31.16 44.64 -18.28
CA PRO A 8 31.90 43.43 -18.64
C PRO A 8 31.31 42.14 -18.08
N LEU A 9 31.44 41.06 -18.85
CA LEU A 9 31.09 39.69 -18.48
C LEU A 9 31.88 39.24 -17.23
N ARG A 10 31.16 38.91 -16.16
CA ARG A 10 31.74 38.34 -14.93
C ARG A 10 32.29 36.94 -15.24
N LYS A 11 33.59 36.73 -15.02
CA LYS A 11 34.25 35.42 -15.17
C LYS A 11 33.56 34.38 -14.29
N VAL A 12 33.06 33.31 -14.90
CA VAL A 12 32.53 32.12 -14.22
C VAL A 12 33.73 31.33 -13.72
N LYS A 13 33.75 31.01 -12.43
CA LYS A 13 34.73 30.11 -11.82
C LYS A 13 34.17 28.70 -11.94
N GLU A 14 34.80 27.88 -12.77
CA GLU A 14 34.54 26.44 -12.86
C GLU A 14 34.93 25.81 -11.51
N GLU A 15 33.96 25.22 -10.82
CA GLU A 15 34.19 24.37 -9.66
C GLU A 15 33.56 23.00 -9.98
N ASP A 16 34.42 22.11 -10.47
CA ASP A 16 34.15 20.68 -10.65
C ASP A 16 33.76 20.06 -9.31
N MET A 17 32.52 19.58 -9.20
CA MET A 17 32.09 18.74 -8.08
C MET A 17 31.36 17.51 -8.62
N THR A 18 32.15 16.44 -8.67
CA THR A 18 31.77 15.03 -8.77
C THR A 18 30.44 14.71 -8.08
N TYR A 19 29.42 14.35 -8.87
CA TYR A 19 28.16 13.79 -8.36
C TYR A 19 28.39 12.34 -7.94
N ALA A 20 28.89 12.15 -6.72
CA ALA A 20 28.87 10.87 -6.04
C ALA A 20 27.41 10.42 -5.84
N ALA A 21 27.12 9.21 -6.29
CA ALA A 21 25.86 8.52 -6.13
C ALA A 21 25.37 8.59 -4.68
N THR A 22 24.28 9.30 -4.46
CA THR A 22 23.46 9.13 -3.26
C THR A 22 22.16 8.53 -3.73
N MET A 23 22.07 7.20 -3.72
CA MET A 23 20.78 6.53 -3.69
C MET A 23 20.12 6.97 -2.39
N GLN A 24 19.20 7.93 -2.49
CA GLN A 24 18.25 8.22 -1.43
C GLN A 24 17.41 6.96 -1.28
N SER A 25 17.79 6.12 -0.31
CA SER A 25 16.84 5.20 0.32
C SER A 25 15.77 6.10 0.94
N SER A 26 14.71 6.33 0.19
CA SER A 26 13.52 7.00 0.68
C SER A 26 13.05 6.21 1.88
N THR A 27 13.18 6.80 3.07
CA THR A 27 12.53 6.37 4.29
C THR A 27 11.04 6.27 3.97
N VAL A 28 10.56 5.06 3.68
CA VAL A 28 9.13 4.77 3.54
C VAL A 28 8.56 5.06 4.91
N THR A 29 8.00 6.26 5.04
CA THR A 29 7.10 6.62 6.11
C THR A 29 6.13 5.47 6.27
N ALA A 30 5.94 5.00 7.50
CA ALA A 30 5.03 3.93 7.90
C ALA A 30 3.54 4.32 7.67
N GLU A 31 3.25 4.83 6.48
CA GLU A 31 1.92 5.04 5.97
C GLU A 31 1.27 3.66 6.00
N TYR A 32 0.15 3.54 6.70
CA TYR A 32 -0.56 2.28 6.92
C TYR A 32 0.05 1.35 7.98
N ASN A 33 0.81 1.87 8.95
CA ASN A 33 1.28 1.11 10.12
C ASN A 33 2.12 -0.14 9.78
N GLY A 34 2.92 -0.06 8.70
CA GLY A 34 3.80 -1.14 8.27
C GLY A 34 3.19 -2.13 7.28
N TRP A 35 1.93 -1.94 6.90
CA TRP A 35 1.27 -2.73 5.84
C TRP A 35 1.59 -2.18 4.44
N CYS A 36 1.52 -3.04 3.41
CA CYS A 36 1.92 -2.65 2.06
C CYS A 36 1.05 -1.55 1.42
N ASN A 37 -0.21 -1.39 1.86
CA ASN A 37 -1.12 -0.36 1.42
C ASN A 37 -2.26 -0.13 2.45
N ARG A 38 -3.10 0.89 2.20
CA ARG A 38 -4.21 1.26 3.08
C ARG A 38 -5.28 0.17 3.14
N GLU A 39 -5.64 -0.39 2.00
CA GLU A 39 -6.70 -1.38 1.86
C GLU A 39 -6.37 -2.64 2.69
N THR A 40 -5.14 -3.15 2.58
CA THR A 40 -4.65 -4.28 3.38
C THR A 40 -4.70 -3.98 4.87
N TRP A 41 -4.20 -2.81 5.30
CA TRP A 41 -4.25 -2.41 6.70
C TRP A 41 -5.69 -2.34 7.24
N VAL A 42 -6.60 -1.71 6.49
CA VAL A 42 -7.99 -1.52 6.92
C VAL A 42 -8.72 -2.86 7.03
N VAL A 43 -8.53 -3.78 6.07
CA VAL A 43 -9.15 -5.11 6.13
C VAL A 43 -8.62 -5.90 7.32
N ASN A 44 -7.29 -5.90 7.54
CA ASN A 44 -6.73 -6.56 8.71
C ASN A 44 -7.29 -5.97 10.02
N LEU A 45 -7.37 -4.64 10.11
CA LEU A 45 -7.93 -3.97 11.28
C LEU A 45 -9.37 -4.43 11.53
N TRP A 46 -10.22 -4.50 10.51
CA TRP A 46 -11.59 -4.98 10.64
C TRP A 46 -11.67 -6.43 11.13
N LEU A 47 -10.89 -7.32 10.51
CA LEU A 47 -10.88 -8.75 10.86
C LEU A 47 -10.41 -8.99 12.29
N THR A 48 -9.49 -8.17 12.80
CA THR A 48 -8.88 -8.34 14.12
C THR A 48 -9.56 -7.54 15.23
N ASN A 49 -10.48 -6.63 14.91
CA ASN A 49 -11.11 -5.74 15.89
C ASN A 49 -12.36 -6.34 16.55
N GLU A 50 -13.15 -7.13 15.83
CA GLU A 50 -14.34 -7.77 16.37
C GLU A 50 -14.12 -9.28 16.55
N GLU A 51 -14.60 -9.82 17.67
CA GLU A 51 -14.34 -11.20 18.06
C GLU A 51 -14.85 -12.22 17.01
N CYS A 52 -16.01 -11.99 16.40
CA CYS A 52 -16.57 -12.91 15.42
C CYS A 52 -15.70 -13.05 14.16
N TYR A 53 -15.20 -11.94 13.62
CA TYR A 53 -14.33 -11.96 12.43
C TYR A 53 -12.96 -12.52 12.76
N TYR A 54 -12.45 -12.24 13.95
CA TYR A 54 -11.15 -12.74 14.39
C TYR A 54 -11.15 -14.27 14.55
N HIS A 55 -12.21 -14.84 15.13
CA HIS A 55 -12.33 -16.30 15.23
C HIS A 55 -12.41 -16.97 13.87
N GLU A 56 -13.11 -16.36 12.90
CA GLU A 56 -13.16 -16.90 11.53
C GLU A 56 -11.80 -16.80 10.84
N LEU A 57 -11.09 -15.68 10.98
CA LEU A 57 -9.72 -15.54 10.49
C LEU A 57 -8.80 -16.63 11.07
N CYS A 58 -8.84 -16.84 12.39
CA CYS A 58 -8.08 -17.91 13.04
C CYS A 58 -8.52 -19.31 12.58
N SER A 59 -9.81 -19.51 12.27
CA SER A 59 -10.32 -20.77 11.74
C SER A 59 -9.72 -21.06 10.36
N ILE A 60 -9.73 -20.08 9.46
CA ILE A 60 -9.14 -20.20 8.12
C ILE A 60 -7.64 -20.51 8.24
N ILE A 61 -6.89 -19.76 9.04
CA ILE A 61 -5.45 -19.96 9.21
C ILE A 61 -5.11 -21.36 9.75
N LYS A 62 -5.97 -21.94 10.60
CA LYS A 62 -5.75 -23.28 11.16
C LYS A 62 -6.14 -24.42 10.23
N ASN A 63 -7.10 -24.20 9.33
CA ASN A 63 -7.72 -25.27 8.55
C ASN A 63 -7.17 -25.40 7.13
N PHE A 64 -6.41 -24.42 6.64
CA PHE A 64 -5.76 -24.45 5.33
C PHE A 64 -4.25 -24.55 5.49
N ASP A 65 -3.62 -25.42 4.70
CA ASP A 65 -2.22 -25.84 4.89
C ASP A 65 -1.22 -24.84 4.31
N THR A 66 -1.61 -24.16 3.23
CA THR A 66 -0.73 -23.19 2.54
C THR A 66 -1.20 -21.76 2.73
N THR A 67 -0.25 -20.83 2.76
CA THR A 67 -0.57 -19.39 2.85
C THR A 67 -1.37 -18.89 1.65
N ASP A 68 -1.18 -19.50 0.47
CA ASP A 68 -1.96 -19.17 -0.73
C ASP A 68 -3.42 -19.57 -0.57
N GLU A 69 -3.71 -20.80 -0.10
CA GLU A 69 -5.08 -21.24 0.20
C GLU A 69 -5.71 -20.37 1.30
N GLN A 70 -4.97 -20.07 2.37
CA GLN A 70 -5.44 -19.19 3.43
C GLN A 70 -5.81 -17.80 2.89
N ALA A 71 -4.99 -17.24 2.00
CA ALA A 71 -5.24 -15.94 1.39
C ALA A 71 -6.51 -15.94 0.53
N GLU A 72 -6.70 -16.98 -0.30
CA GLU A 72 -7.91 -17.15 -1.13
C GLU A 72 -9.18 -17.26 -0.27
N GLU A 73 -9.11 -17.98 0.84
CA GLU A 73 -10.25 -18.19 1.74
C GLU A 73 -10.58 -16.95 2.57
N ILE A 74 -9.57 -16.20 3.01
CA ILE A 74 -9.77 -14.87 3.63
C ILE A 74 -10.45 -13.93 2.64
N GLU A 75 -10.00 -13.90 1.37
CA GLU A 75 -10.62 -13.06 0.34
C GLU A 75 -12.10 -13.42 0.13
N GLN A 76 -12.40 -14.71 -0.04
CA GLN A 76 -13.77 -15.19 -0.22
C GLN A 76 -14.66 -14.82 0.97
N TYR A 77 -14.16 -15.01 2.19
CA TYR A 77 -14.88 -14.65 3.40
C TYR A 77 -15.18 -13.14 3.47
N VAL A 78 -14.18 -12.29 3.21
CA VAL A 78 -14.36 -10.83 3.23
C VAL A 78 -15.34 -10.38 2.14
N ARG A 79 -15.26 -10.95 0.94
CA ARG A 79 -16.19 -10.66 -0.15
C ARG A 79 -17.63 -11.06 0.17
N PHE A 80 -17.81 -12.16 0.89
CA PHE A 80 -19.11 -12.63 1.37
C PHE A 80 -19.71 -11.67 2.39
N ILE A 81 -18.97 -11.30 3.45
CA ILE A 81 -19.50 -10.40 4.50
C ILE A 81 -19.73 -8.98 3.98
N ALA A 82 -18.97 -8.54 2.97
CA ALA A 82 -19.09 -7.20 2.40
C ALA A 82 -20.18 -7.08 1.32
N ASP A 83 -20.85 -8.18 0.96
CA ASP A 83 -21.82 -8.24 -0.15
C ASP A 83 -21.26 -7.59 -1.43
N SER A 84 -20.02 -7.96 -1.78
CA SER A 84 -19.24 -7.24 -2.79
C SER A 84 -19.73 -7.42 -4.23
N GLU A 85 -20.77 -8.23 -4.45
CA GLU A 85 -21.42 -8.46 -5.76
C GLU A 85 -22.51 -7.43 -6.08
N GLN A 86 -22.65 -6.39 -5.25
CA GLN A 86 -23.62 -5.33 -5.49
C GLN A 86 -23.34 -4.59 -6.81
N ILE A 87 -24.40 -4.34 -7.60
CA ILE A 87 -24.28 -3.63 -8.88
C ILE A 87 -24.26 -2.11 -8.66
N GLY A 88 -23.37 -1.41 -9.36
CA GLY A 88 -23.30 0.05 -9.43
C GLY A 88 -22.08 0.64 -8.72
N ILE A 89 -22.01 1.97 -8.64
CA ILE A 89 -20.79 2.69 -8.22
C ILE A 89 -20.23 2.25 -6.86
N ALA A 90 -21.09 1.93 -5.89
CA ALA A 90 -20.65 1.47 -4.58
C ALA A 90 -19.97 0.10 -4.66
N GLY A 91 -20.58 -0.85 -5.38
CA GLY A 91 -20.00 -2.17 -5.62
C GLY A 91 -18.74 -2.12 -6.46
N ASP A 92 -18.70 -1.29 -7.51
CA ASP A 92 -17.51 -1.11 -8.34
C ASP A 92 -16.32 -0.58 -7.53
N LEU A 93 -16.57 0.41 -6.65
CA LEU A 93 -15.54 0.96 -5.75
C LEU A 93 -15.09 -0.06 -4.69
N LEU A 94 -16.03 -0.83 -4.12
CA LEU A 94 -15.74 -1.86 -3.14
C LEU A 94 -14.92 -2.99 -3.77
N ALA A 95 -15.36 -3.53 -4.91
CA ALA A 95 -14.65 -4.58 -5.64
C ALA A 95 -13.26 -4.13 -6.07
N THR A 96 -13.12 -2.88 -6.54
CA THR A 96 -11.82 -2.28 -6.88
C THR A 96 -10.91 -2.20 -5.65
N SER A 97 -11.43 -1.77 -4.51
CA SER A 97 -10.66 -1.63 -3.27
C SER A 97 -10.22 -3.01 -2.74
N LEU A 98 -11.13 -3.98 -2.71
CA LEU A 98 -10.83 -5.36 -2.31
C LEU A 98 -9.80 -6.02 -3.25
N GLY A 99 -9.81 -5.70 -4.55
CA GLY A 99 -8.81 -6.17 -5.50
C GLY A 99 -7.39 -5.62 -5.27
N ARG A 100 -7.20 -4.62 -4.40
CA ARG A 100 -5.89 -4.07 -4.04
C ARG A 100 -5.34 -4.62 -2.72
N VAL A 101 -6.14 -5.38 -1.98
CA VAL A 101 -5.72 -5.98 -0.70
C VAL A 101 -4.67 -7.05 -0.96
N SER A 102 -3.58 -7.03 -0.18
CA SER A 102 -2.62 -8.13 -0.15
C SER A 102 -3.13 -9.20 0.81
N TRP A 103 -3.97 -10.11 0.31
CA TRP A 103 -4.53 -11.21 1.11
C TRP A 103 -3.45 -12.13 1.68
N HIS A 104 -2.38 -12.36 0.91
CA HIS A 104 -1.21 -13.11 1.36
C HIS A 104 -0.50 -12.42 2.53
N GLU A 105 -0.35 -11.09 2.52
CA GLU A 105 0.23 -10.37 3.68
C GLU A 105 -0.64 -10.55 4.94
N ILE A 106 -1.97 -10.48 4.79
CA ILE A 106 -2.89 -10.73 5.91
C ILE A 106 -2.71 -12.15 6.45
N ALA A 107 -2.64 -13.16 5.58
CA ALA A 107 -2.43 -14.55 5.99
C ALA A 107 -1.09 -14.74 6.74
N VAL A 108 0.02 -14.19 6.23
CA VAL A 108 1.35 -14.28 6.87
C VAL A 108 1.40 -13.57 8.23
N CYS A 109 0.79 -12.39 8.34
CA CYS A 109 0.88 -11.57 9.54
C CYS A 109 0.00 -12.05 10.70
N ASN A 110 -0.93 -13.00 10.47
CA ASN A 110 -1.87 -13.50 11.47
C ASN A 110 -1.70 -15.00 11.80
N GLN A 111 -0.55 -15.60 11.44
CA GLN A 111 -0.20 -16.98 11.80
C GLN A 111 -0.15 -17.23 13.33
#